data_AF-A0A1I4IE64-F1
#
_entry.id   AF-A0A1I4IE64-F1
#
_cell.length_a   1.000
_cell.length_b   1.000
_cell.length_c   1.000
_cell.angle_alpha   90.00
_cell.angle_beta   90.00
_cell.angle_gamma   90.00
#
_symmetry.space_group_name_H-M   'P 1'
#
loop_
_entity.id
_entity.type
_entity.pdbx_description
1 polymer ?
#
loop_
_entity_poly.entity_id
_entity_poly.type
_entity_poly.pdbx_seq_one_letter_code
_entity_poly.pdbx_strand_id
1 'polypeptide(L)'
;MNELKLVYNVASPTEAEVILYDFMIKYTKIYPEAVAVLEDLTSIFEFFEFPAVIRRSIYTTNLIENLNKNLKRGPKRKKQFPNEDSLERYVCSFYYDYNHTMDRRVHKGFKECHSELDAMFM
;
A
#
# COMPACT_ATOMS: atom_id res chain seq x y z
N MET A 1 -4.87 19.23 -2.99
CA MET A 1 -3.96 18.08 -3.22
C MET A 1 -4.72 16.91 -3.86
N ASN A 2 -5.07 17.02 -5.14
CA ASN A 2 -5.59 15.88 -5.94
C ASN A 2 -4.66 15.54 -7.12
N GLU A 3 -3.60 16.32 -7.35
CA GLU A 3 -2.70 16.20 -8.51
C GLU A 3 -1.90 14.89 -8.47
N LEU A 4 -1.38 14.50 -7.30
CA LEU A 4 -0.70 13.21 -7.14
C LEU A 4 -1.64 12.01 -7.39
N LYS A 5 -2.97 12.19 -7.27
CA LYS A 5 -3.91 11.10 -7.59
C LYS A 5 -3.94 10.79 -9.08
N LEU A 6 -3.58 11.73 -9.94
CA LEU A 6 -3.55 11.51 -11.37
C LEU A 6 -2.44 10.52 -11.75
N VAL A 7 -1.30 10.57 -11.05
CA VAL A 7 -0.14 9.69 -11.26
C VAL A 7 -0.54 8.20 -11.26
N TYR A 8 -1.41 7.78 -10.34
CA TYR A 8 -1.82 6.37 -10.24
C TYR A 8 -3.19 6.03 -10.87
N ASN A 9 -3.86 7.00 -11.51
CA ASN A 9 -5.16 6.77 -12.17
C ASN A 9 -5.07 6.77 -13.71
N VAL A 10 -3.96 7.21 -14.30
CA VAL A 10 -3.74 7.13 -15.74
C VAL A 10 -3.54 5.68 -16.19
N ALA A 11 -3.80 5.42 -17.48
CA ALA A 11 -3.68 4.08 -18.05
C ALA A 11 -2.23 3.74 -18.44
N SER A 12 -1.42 4.76 -18.76
CA SER A 12 -0.06 4.64 -19.28
C SER A 12 1.00 5.05 -18.26
N PRO A 13 2.10 4.27 -18.09
CA PRO A 13 3.20 4.64 -17.22
C PRO A 13 3.91 5.92 -17.69
N THR A 14 4.06 6.12 -19.00
CA THR A 14 4.68 7.33 -19.56
C THR A 14 3.87 8.60 -19.24
N GLU A 15 2.54 8.50 -19.24
CA GLU A 15 1.69 9.62 -18.80
C GLU A 15 1.85 9.89 -17.30
N ALA A 16 1.99 8.84 -16.50
CA ALA A 16 2.18 8.95 -15.05
C ALA A 16 3.51 9.64 -14.71
N GLU A 17 4.58 9.33 -15.43
CA GLU A 17 5.90 9.96 -15.31
C GLU A 17 5.85 11.46 -15.58
N VAL A 18 5.19 11.88 -16.67
CA VAL A 18 5.05 13.30 -17.01
C VAL A 18 4.30 14.05 -15.91
N ILE A 19 3.20 13.50 -15.44
CA ILE A 19 2.40 14.10 -14.36
C ILE A 19 3.20 14.18 -13.05
N LEU A 20 3.98 13.14 -12.73
CA LEU A 20 4.84 13.13 -11.54
C LEU A 20 5.92 14.20 -11.63
N TYR A 21 6.54 14.34 -12.80
CA TYR A 21 7.56 15.36 -13.05
C TYR A 21 7.00 16.79 -12.90
N ASP A 22 5.83 17.07 -13.49
CA ASP A 22 5.15 18.36 -13.35
C ASP A 22 4.79 18.66 -11.88
N PHE A 23 4.34 17.62 -11.15
CA PHE A 23 4.08 17.71 -9.71
C PHE A 23 5.36 18.06 -8.93
N MET A 24 6.47 17.40 -9.22
CA MET A 24 7.75 17.64 -8.55
C MET A 24 8.27 19.06 -8.80
N ILE A 25 8.25 19.55 -10.05
CA ILE A 25 8.63 20.94 -10.36
C ILE A 25 7.82 21.94 -9.55
N LYS A 26 6.50 21.73 -9.47
CA LYS A 26 5.59 22.63 -8.77
C LYS A 26 5.85 22.67 -7.26
N TYR A 27 6.15 21.52 -6.66
CA TYR A 27 6.28 21.39 -5.21
C TYR A 27 7.72 21.43 -4.70
N THR A 28 8.74 21.40 -5.55
CA THR A 28 10.15 21.37 -5.14
C THR A 28 10.53 22.54 -4.21
N LYS A 29 9.99 23.73 -4.45
CA LYS A 29 10.25 24.92 -3.61
C LYS A 29 9.52 24.89 -2.27
N ILE A 30 8.39 24.19 -2.19
CA ILE A 30 7.50 24.20 -1.01
C ILE A 30 7.82 22.99 -0.10
N TYR A 31 8.11 21.83 -0.71
CA TYR A 31 8.36 20.55 -0.03
C TYR A 31 9.56 19.82 -0.65
N PRO A 32 10.78 20.36 -0.52
CA PRO A 32 11.97 19.79 -1.17
C PRO A 32 12.27 18.34 -0.73
N GLU A 33 12.08 18.02 0.55
CA GLU A 33 12.30 16.67 1.08
C GLU A 33 11.30 15.65 0.51
N ALA A 34 10.04 16.03 0.35
CA ALA A 34 9.03 15.15 -0.22
C ALA A 34 9.31 14.88 -1.71
N VAL A 35 9.80 15.90 -2.44
CA VAL A 35 10.22 15.74 -3.84
C VAL A 35 11.45 14.85 -3.95
N ALA A 36 12.45 15.01 -3.07
CA ALA A 36 13.65 14.16 -3.06
C ALA A 36 13.31 12.67 -2.86
N VAL A 37 12.33 12.36 -1.99
CA VAL A 37 11.84 10.98 -1.82
C VAL A 37 11.20 10.45 -3.10
N LEU A 38 10.38 11.27 -3.79
CA LEU A 38 9.75 10.86 -5.05
C LEU A 38 10.76 10.68 -6.18
N GLU A 39 11.85 11.46 -6.17
CA GLU A 39 12.99 11.37 -7.09
C GLU A 39 13.74 10.03 -6.95
N ASP A 40 13.88 9.53 -5.73
CA ASP A 40 14.58 8.27 -5.41
C ASP A 40 13.70 7.02 -5.64
N LEU A 41 12.38 7.18 -5.64
CA LEU A 41 11.41 6.09 -5.82
C LEU A 41 11.30 5.64 -7.28
N THR A 42 12.30 4.88 -7.74
CA THR A 42 12.37 4.30 -9.09
C THR A 42 11.29 3.26 -9.38
N SER A 43 10.78 2.57 -8.36
CA SER A 43 9.82 1.47 -8.48
C SER A 43 8.34 1.90 -8.44
N ILE A 44 8.06 3.20 -8.34
CA ILE A 44 6.68 3.69 -8.13
C ILE A 44 5.71 3.33 -9.26
N PHE A 45 6.22 2.98 -10.45
CA PHE A 45 5.43 2.61 -11.62
C PHE A 45 5.37 1.09 -11.87
N GLU A 46 6.04 0.25 -11.08
CA GLU A 46 6.02 -1.21 -11.26
C GLU A 46 4.60 -1.80 -11.15
N PHE A 47 3.69 -1.13 -10.43
CA PHE A 47 2.30 -1.57 -10.34
C PHE A 47 1.58 -1.58 -11.71
N PHE A 48 2.09 -0.88 -12.73
CA PHE A 48 1.55 -0.92 -14.09
C PHE A 48 1.74 -2.28 -14.77
N GLU A 49 2.73 -3.08 -14.35
CA GLU A 49 2.95 -4.42 -14.88
C GLU A 49 1.81 -5.38 -14.51
N PHE A 50 1.07 -5.08 -13.44
CA PHE A 50 -0.02 -5.90 -12.96
C PHE A 50 -1.35 -5.60 -13.67
N PRO A 51 -2.28 -6.59 -13.72
CA PRO A 51 -3.61 -6.41 -14.27
C PRO A 51 -4.35 -5.20 -13.67
N ALA A 52 -5.00 -4.41 -14.53
CA ALA A 52 -5.68 -3.17 -14.14
C ALA A 52 -6.70 -3.36 -12.99
N VAL A 53 -7.32 -4.55 -12.92
CA VAL A 53 -8.29 -4.93 -11.88
C VAL A 53 -7.71 -4.97 -10.47
N ILE A 54 -6.40 -5.20 -10.30
CA ILE A 54 -5.72 -5.23 -8.99
C ILE A 54 -4.87 -4.01 -8.68
N ARG A 55 -4.58 -3.14 -9.66
CA ARG A 55 -3.73 -1.94 -9.45
C ARG A 55 -4.19 -1.09 -8.27
N ARG A 56 -5.50 -0.88 -8.11
CA ARG A 56 -6.05 -0.13 -6.96
C ARG A 56 -5.70 -0.78 -5.62
N SER A 57 -5.67 -2.09 -5.56
CA SER A 57 -5.29 -2.81 -4.34
C SER A 57 -3.81 -2.66 -4.01
N ILE A 58 -2.96 -2.40 -5.02
CA ILE A 58 -1.53 -2.16 -4.86
C ILE A 58 -1.26 -0.71 -4.44
N TYR A 59 -1.77 0.28 -5.18
CA TYR A 59 -1.45 1.69 -4.91
C TYR A 59 -2.25 2.31 -3.75
N THR A 60 -3.29 1.66 -3.23
CA THR A 60 -4.03 2.17 -2.07
C THR A 60 -3.48 1.63 -0.76
N THR A 61 -3.32 2.51 0.21
CA THR A 61 -2.85 2.17 1.56
C THR A 61 -3.94 1.59 2.46
N ASN A 62 -5.18 1.47 1.97
CA ASN A 62 -6.34 1.06 2.77
C ASN A 62 -6.15 -0.26 3.52
N LEU A 63 -5.52 -1.25 2.88
CA LEU A 63 -5.27 -2.56 3.49
C LEU A 63 -4.32 -2.46 4.68
N ILE A 64 -3.15 -1.85 4.44
CA ILE A 64 -2.11 -1.67 5.47
C ILE A 64 -2.55 -0.70 6.57
N GLU A 65 -3.29 0.36 6.24
CA GLU A 65 -3.83 1.31 7.21
C GLU A 65 -4.88 0.67 8.10
N ASN A 66 -5.80 -0.11 7.53
CA ASN A 66 -6.81 -0.83 8.31
C ASN A 66 -6.15 -1.86 9.24
N LEU A 67 -5.18 -2.63 8.75
CA LEU A 67 -4.39 -3.57 9.56
C LEU A 67 -3.69 -2.85 10.71
N ASN A 68 -2.93 -1.80 10.41
CA ASN A 68 -2.21 -1.00 11.42
C ASN A 68 -3.16 -0.36 12.44
N LYS A 69 -4.32 0.12 12.00
CA LYS A 69 -5.36 0.69 12.87
C LYS A 69 -5.90 -0.35 13.84
N ASN A 70 -6.16 -1.57 13.37
CA ASN A 70 -6.66 -2.66 14.20
C ASN A 70 -5.60 -3.15 15.19
N LEU A 71 -4.36 -3.32 14.75
CA LEU A 71 -3.23 -3.69 15.61
C LEU A 71 -3.03 -2.66 16.72
N LYS A 72 -3.05 -1.35 16.40
CA LYS A 72 -2.86 -0.28 17.38
C LYS A 72 -4.03 -0.10 18.35
N ARG A 73 -5.21 -0.68 18.08
CA ARG A 73 -6.41 -0.52 18.92
C ARG A 73 -6.28 -1.22 20.27
N GLY A 74 -5.68 -2.41 20.32
CA GLY A 74 -5.49 -3.15 21.57
C GLY A 74 -4.49 -2.49 22.54
N PRO A 75 -3.27 -2.15 22.11
CA PRO A 75 -2.26 -1.47 22.95
C PRO A 75 -2.77 -0.16 23.53
N LYS A 76 -3.49 0.64 22.73
CA LYS A 76 -4.11 1.90 23.19
C LYS A 76 -5.07 1.71 24.37
N ARG A 77 -5.72 0.55 24.48
CA ARG A 77 -6.59 0.21 25.62
C ARG A 77 -5.79 -0.29 26.82
N LYS A 78 -4.70 -1.03 26.61
CA LYS A 78 -3.86 -1.60 27.68
C LYS A 78 -2.93 -0.57 28.36
N LYS A 79 -2.70 0.60 27.75
CA LYS A 79 -1.81 1.71 28.19
C LYS A 79 -0.33 1.36 28.29
N GLN A 80 0.04 0.18 28.80
CA GLN A 80 1.42 -0.31 28.89
C GLN A 80 1.45 -1.85 28.86
N PHE A 81 2.49 -2.43 28.27
CA PHE A 81 2.78 -3.85 28.39
C PHE A 81 3.76 -4.09 29.55
N PRO A 82 3.61 -5.19 30.32
CA PRO A 82 4.45 -5.45 31.48
C PRO A 82 5.92 -5.76 31.11
N ASN A 83 6.17 -6.34 29.93
CA ASN A 83 7.50 -6.61 29.37
C ASN A 83 7.41 -6.81 27.84
N GLU A 84 8.56 -6.96 27.19
CA GLU A 84 8.69 -7.17 25.75
C GLU A 84 8.01 -8.47 25.28
N ASP A 85 8.19 -9.59 25.99
CA ASP A 85 7.53 -10.87 25.68
C ASP A 85 6.00 -10.73 25.61
N SER A 86 5.42 -9.91 26.48
CA SER A 86 3.96 -9.68 26.49
C SER A 86 3.49 -8.85 25.30
N LEU A 87 4.34 -7.96 24.78
CA LEU A 87 4.09 -7.25 23.52
C LEU A 87 4.19 -8.21 22.34
N GLU A 88 5.23 -9.05 22.29
CA GLU A 88 5.42 -10.04 21.23
C GLU A 88 4.24 -11.00 21.16
N ARG A 89 3.84 -11.60 22.29
CA ARG A 89 2.65 -12.47 22.37
C ARG A 89 1.40 -11.78 21.86
N TYR A 90 1.19 -10.51 22.20
CA TYR A 90 0.05 -9.74 21.71
C TYR A 90 0.07 -9.60 20.18
N VAL A 91 1.23 -9.26 19.60
CA VAL A 91 1.39 -9.10 18.15
C VAL A 91 1.16 -10.45 17.45
N CYS A 92 1.76 -11.53 17.95
CA CYS A 92 1.57 -12.88 17.39
C CYS A 92 0.11 -13.33 17.44
N SER A 93 -0.57 -13.19 18.59
CA SER A 93 -1.99 -13.55 18.70
C SER A 93 -2.87 -12.70 17.77
N PHE A 94 -2.60 -11.40 17.64
CA PHE A 94 -3.32 -10.54 16.71
C PHE A 94 -3.20 -11.02 15.26
N TYR A 95 -1.98 -11.32 14.80
CA TYR A 95 -1.77 -11.79 13.43
C TYR A 95 -2.34 -13.19 13.19
N TYR A 96 -2.29 -14.07 14.20
CA TYR A 96 -2.94 -15.38 14.12
C TYR A 96 -4.45 -15.25 13.86
N ASP A 97 -5.15 -14.43 14.66
CA ASP A 97 -6.60 -14.20 14.52
C ASP A 97 -6.94 -13.48 13.20
N TYR A 98 -6.13 -12.48 12.84
CA TYR A 98 -6.30 -11.72 11.60
C TYR A 98 -6.15 -12.63 10.37
N ASN A 99 -5.07 -13.40 10.31
CA ASN A 99 -4.80 -14.31 9.20
C ASN A 99 -5.89 -15.37 9.09
N HIS A 100 -6.33 -15.96 10.21
CA HIS A 100 -7.42 -16.93 10.18
C HIS A 100 -8.71 -16.34 9.59
N THR A 101 -9.00 -15.07 9.86
CA THR A 101 -10.17 -14.37 9.31
C THR A 101 -10.01 -14.03 7.83
N MET A 102 -8.80 -13.68 7.39
CA MET A 102 -8.50 -13.24 6.03
C MET A 102 -8.26 -14.40 5.06
N ASP A 103 -7.78 -15.56 5.55
CA ASP A 103 -7.51 -16.77 4.75
C ASP A 103 -8.72 -17.23 3.92
N ARG A 104 -9.93 -17.00 4.43
CA ARG A 104 -11.18 -17.35 3.76
C ARG A 104 -11.65 -16.33 2.72
N ARG A 105 -10.87 -15.26 2.47
CA ARG A 105 -11.29 -14.11 1.67
C ARG A 105 -10.32 -13.89 0.52
N VAL A 106 -10.85 -13.68 -0.68
CA VAL A 106 -10.08 -13.18 -1.82
C VAL A 106 -10.30 -11.68 -1.91
N HIS A 107 -9.21 -10.91 -1.98
CA HIS A 107 -9.32 -9.47 -2.13
C HIS A 107 -9.90 -9.09 -3.51
N LYS A 108 -10.50 -7.90 -3.60
CA LYS A 108 -11.15 -7.43 -4.83
C LYS A 108 -10.16 -7.44 -6.00
N GLY A 109 -10.63 -7.85 -7.19
CA GLY A 109 -9.84 -7.91 -8.42
C GLY A 109 -9.03 -9.20 -8.56
N PHE A 110 -8.49 -9.74 -7.46
CA PHE A 110 -7.62 -10.93 -7.51
C PHE A 110 -8.33 -12.19 -8.02
N LYS A 111 -9.64 -12.34 -7.73
CA LYS A 111 -10.41 -13.47 -8.28
C LYS A 111 -10.58 -13.36 -9.80
N GLU A 112 -10.62 -12.15 -10.34
CA GLU A 112 -10.91 -11.88 -11.75
C GLU A 112 -9.67 -12.09 -12.63
N CYS A 113 -8.47 -11.76 -12.12
CA CYS A 113 -7.21 -11.92 -12.84
C CYS A 113 -6.38 -13.13 -12.39
N HIS A 114 -6.99 -14.14 -11.77
CA HIS A 114 -6.25 -15.28 -11.22
C HIS A 114 -5.41 -16.00 -12.29
N SER A 115 -5.99 -16.28 -13.46
CA SER A 115 -5.28 -16.94 -14.56
C SER A 115 -4.15 -16.09 -15.16
N GLU A 116 -4.32 -14.77 -15.20
CA GLU A 116 -3.28 -13.84 -15.66
C GLU A 116 -2.10 -13.84 -14.68
N LEU A 117 -2.38 -13.78 -13.38
CA LEU A 117 -1.36 -13.84 -12.34
C LEU A 117 -0.63 -15.19 -12.34
N ASP A 118 -1.34 -16.30 -12.51
CA ASP A 118 -0.70 -17.62 -12.59
C ASP A 118 0.28 -17.66 -13.78
N ALA A 119 -0.11 -17.14 -14.95
CA ALA A 119 0.78 -17.08 -16.12
C ALA A 119 1.99 -16.15 -15.95
N MET A 120 1.94 -15.17 -15.04
CA MET A 120 3.06 -14.27 -14.75
C MET A 120 4.10 -14.90 -13.81
N PHE A 121 3.68 -15.80 -12.92
CA PHE A 121 4.50 -16.25 -11.78
C PHE A 121 4.67 -17.78 -11.65
N MET A 122 3.98 -18.59 -12.44
CA MET A 122 4.12 -20.06 -12.50
C MET A 122 4.73 -20.53 -13.82
#